data_AF-A0A6J7FG96-F1
#
_entry.id   AF-A0A6J7FG96-F1
#
_cell.length_a   1.000
_cell.length_b   1.000
_cell.length_c   1.000
_cell.angle_alpha   90.00
_cell.angle_beta   90.00
_cell.angle_gamma   90.00
#
_symmetry.space_group_name_H-M   'P 1'
#
loop_
_entity.id
_entity.type
_entity.pdbx_description
1 polymer ?
#
loop_
_entity_poly.entity_id
_entity_poly.type
_entity_poly.pdbx_seq_one_letter_code
_entity_poly.pdbx_strand_id
1 'polypeptide(L)'
;MKQPIKVRGHSLIDYGFLAVAIAGPIALGLKGAARALPFAFGATQGALNATTDQPYAAKRLVPFRLHGRAESLAVPSYALAIATSGALHQPRAKAFFAAHLLTLATVYTLTDWNADN
;
A
#
# COMPACT_ATOMS: atom_id res chain seq x y z
N MET A 1 -15.19 -19.26 -1.04
CA MET A 1 -14.12 -19.35 -2.06
C MET A 1 -12.80 -19.00 -1.40
N LYS A 2 -11.70 -19.70 -1.70
CA LYS A 2 -10.37 -19.28 -1.21
C LYS A 2 -9.94 -18.06 -2.01
N GLN A 3 -9.42 -17.04 -1.32
CA GLN A 3 -8.94 -15.83 -1.98
C GLN A 3 -7.72 -16.16 -2.88
N PRO A 4 -7.60 -15.52 -4.06
CA PRO A 4 -6.64 -15.95 -5.08
C PRO A 4 -5.20 -15.49 -4.81
N ILE A 5 -4.99 -14.37 -4.13
CA ILE A 5 -3.64 -13.85 -3.84
C ILE A 5 -3.12 -14.53 -2.58
N LYS A 6 -2.06 -15.34 -2.73
CA LYS A 6 -1.34 -15.97 -1.60
C LYS A 6 -0.23 -15.05 -1.09
N VAL A 7 0.36 -15.39 0.06
CA VAL A 7 1.38 -14.57 0.75
C VAL A 7 2.51 -14.13 -0.19
N ARG A 8 3.03 -15.04 -1.02
CA ARG A 8 4.06 -14.69 -2.02
C ARG A 8 3.61 -13.68 -3.06
N GLY A 9 2.37 -13.79 -3.54
CA GLY A 9 1.80 -12.84 -4.50
C GLY A 9 1.59 -11.47 -3.87
N HIS A 10 1.07 -11.44 -2.64
CA HIS A 10 0.88 -10.21 -1.87
C HIS A 10 2.21 -9.48 -1.65
N SER A 11 3.23 -10.18 -1.12
CA SER A 11 4.57 -9.64 -0.90
C SER A 11 5.20 -9.02 -2.17
N LEU A 12 5.01 -9.64 -3.34
CA LEU A 12 5.53 -9.08 -4.58
C LEU A 12 4.79 -7.78 -4.97
N ILE A 13 3.46 -7.78 -4.84
CA ILE A 13 2.63 -6.61 -5.14
C ILE A 13 3.00 -5.45 -4.21
N ASP A 14 3.21 -5.74 -2.94
CA ASP A 14 3.65 -4.82 -1.90
C ASP A 14 4.92 -4.05 -2.25
N TYR A 15 5.97 -4.74 -2.70
CA TYR A 15 7.20 -4.08 -3.13
C TYR A 15 7.02 -3.30 -4.43
N GLY A 16 6.17 -3.77 -5.34
CA GLY A 16 5.77 -3.00 -6.52
C GLY A 16 5.02 -1.72 -6.14
N PHE A 17 4.11 -1.81 -5.18
CA PHE A 17 3.33 -0.70 -4.67
C PHE A 17 4.22 0.33 -3.98
N LEU A 18 5.19 -0.11 -3.16
CA LEU A 18 6.24 0.75 -2.60
C LEU A 18 6.97 1.54 -3.70
N ALA A 19 7.41 0.86 -4.76
CA ALA A 19 8.12 1.51 -5.86
C ALA A 19 7.25 2.56 -6.56
N VAL A 20 5.98 2.25 -6.84
CA VAL A 20 5.01 3.19 -7.42
C VAL A 20 4.73 4.36 -6.47
N ALA A 21 4.62 4.12 -5.18
CA ALA A 21 4.35 5.15 -4.19
C ALA A 21 5.50 6.17 -4.05
N ILE A 22 6.75 5.72 -4.23
CA ILE A 22 7.93 6.59 -4.23
C ILE A 22 8.11 7.28 -5.59
N ALA A 23 8.11 6.52 -6.69
CA ALA A 23 8.48 7.02 -8.01
C ALA A 23 7.31 7.68 -8.75
N GLY A 24 6.08 7.21 -8.55
CA GLY A 24 4.88 7.69 -9.24
C GLY A 24 4.64 9.20 -9.09
N PRO A 25 4.66 9.76 -7.87
CA PRO A 25 4.51 11.20 -7.69
C PRO A 25 5.63 12.01 -8.36
N ILE A 26 6.86 11.48 -8.40
CA ILE A 26 7.99 12.13 -9.08
C ILE A 26 7.76 12.14 -10.59
N ALA A 27 7.42 10.99 -11.17
CA ALA A 27 7.15 10.83 -12.61
C ALA A 27 5.99 11.71 -13.09
N LEU A 28 4.97 11.90 -12.25
CA LEU A 28 3.80 12.73 -12.56
C LEU A 28 4.03 14.23 -12.31
N GLY A 29 5.15 14.61 -11.70
CA GLY A 29 5.47 15.99 -11.32
C GLY A 29 4.63 16.51 -10.15
N LEU A 30 4.12 15.61 -9.29
CA LEU A 30 3.31 15.99 -8.13
C LEU A 30 4.15 16.68 -7.06
N LYS A 31 3.54 17.64 -6.37
CA LYS A 31 4.18 18.45 -5.31
C LYS A 31 3.36 18.50 -4.03
N GLY A 32 3.99 18.91 -2.93
CA GLY A 32 3.31 19.08 -1.63
C GLY A 32 2.70 17.78 -1.12
N ALA A 33 1.48 17.86 -0.58
CA ALA A 33 0.77 16.70 -0.03
C ALA A 33 0.59 15.55 -1.06
N ALA A 34 0.39 15.89 -2.34
CA ALA A 34 0.23 14.89 -3.41
C ALA A 34 1.50 14.04 -3.65
N ARG A 35 2.68 14.53 -3.21
CA ARG A 35 3.94 13.77 -3.22
C ARG A 35 4.28 13.17 -1.87
N ALA A 36 4.04 13.92 -0.79
CA ALA A 36 4.41 13.50 0.56
C ALA A 36 3.58 12.31 1.05
N LEU A 37 2.26 12.31 0.79
CA LEU A 37 1.37 11.25 1.28
C LEU A 37 1.71 9.87 0.70
N PRO A 38 1.87 9.68 -0.63
CA PRO A 38 2.27 8.40 -1.19
C PRO A 38 3.65 7.96 -0.72
N PHE A 39 4.61 8.90 -0.64
CA PHE A 39 5.93 8.58 -0.15
C PHE A 39 5.90 8.07 1.30
N ALA A 40 5.21 8.78 2.19
CA ALA A 40 5.11 8.41 3.61
C ALA A 40 4.35 7.09 3.80
N PHE A 41 3.23 6.91 3.10
CA PHE A 41 2.45 5.66 3.13
C PHE A 41 3.27 4.49 2.59
N GLY A 42 3.89 4.67 1.42
CA GLY A 42 4.74 3.68 0.77
C GLY A 42 5.91 3.28 1.66
N ALA A 43 6.65 4.23 2.22
CA ALA A 43 7.77 3.93 3.12
C ALA A 43 7.32 3.19 4.39
N THR A 44 6.18 3.57 4.97
CA THR A 44 5.61 2.90 6.15
C THR A 44 5.22 1.46 5.83
N GLN A 45 4.50 1.24 4.72
CA GLN A 45 4.17 -0.10 4.23
C GLN A 45 5.46 -0.88 3.91
N GLY A 46 6.43 -0.29 3.23
CA GLY A 46 7.71 -0.93 2.94
C GLY A 46 8.45 -1.41 4.19
N ALA A 47 8.43 -0.63 5.26
CA ALA A 47 8.98 -1.03 6.55
C ALA A 47 8.19 -2.18 7.19
N LEU A 48 6.85 -2.14 7.12
CA LEU A 48 5.99 -3.26 7.54
C LEU A 48 6.31 -4.51 6.71
N ASN A 49 6.45 -4.40 5.40
CA ASN A 49 6.71 -5.50 4.47
C ASN A 49 8.07 -6.13 4.75
N ALA A 50 9.08 -5.32 5.01
CA ALA A 50 10.42 -5.77 5.37
C ALA A 50 10.48 -6.46 6.74
N THR A 51 9.49 -6.22 7.61
CA THR A 51 9.40 -6.81 8.95
C THR A 51 8.33 -7.90 9.08
N THR A 52 7.53 -8.13 8.03
CA THR A 52 6.44 -9.11 8.02
C THR A 52 6.96 -10.51 7.73
N ASP A 53 6.38 -11.54 8.34
CA ASP A 53 6.61 -12.94 8.01
C ASP A 53 5.99 -13.25 6.64
N GLN A 54 6.72 -12.89 5.58
CA GLN A 54 6.39 -13.10 4.19
C GLN A 54 7.67 -13.23 3.34
N PRO A 55 7.58 -13.63 2.06
CA PRO A 55 8.73 -13.63 1.17
C PRO A 55 9.39 -12.25 1.05
N TYR A 56 10.70 -12.23 0.80
CA TYR A 56 11.52 -11.02 0.64
C TYR A 56 11.53 -10.06 1.85
N ALA A 57 11.07 -10.50 3.02
CA ALA A 57 11.25 -9.74 4.26
C ALA A 57 12.73 -9.69 4.66
N ALA A 58 13.19 -8.54 5.15
CA ALA A 58 14.52 -8.39 5.74
C ALA A 58 14.60 -9.12 7.10
N LYS A 59 13.52 -9.08 7.87
CA LYS A 59 13.38 -9.81 9.14
C LYS A 59 11.92 -10.20 9.35
N ARG A 60 11.65 -11.39 9.88
CA ARG A 60 10.28 -11.90 10.06
C ARG A 60 9.83 -11.68 11.51
N LEU A 61 9.34 -10.48 11.80
CA LEU A 61 8.93 -10.04 13.14
C LEU A 61 7.40 -10.00 13.31
N VAL A 62 6.69 -9.58 12.26
CA VAL A 62 5.25 -9.36 12.29
C VAL A 62 4.55 -10.51 11.56
N PRO A 63 3.71 -11.31 12.22
CA PRO A 63 2.92 -12.34 11.54
C PRO A 63 2.07 -11.74 10.40
N PHE A 64 1.97 -12.43 9.27
CA PHE A 64 1.21 -11.96 8.10
C PHE A 64 -0.26 -11.62 8.41
N ARG A 65 -0.88 -12.34 9.36
CA ARG A 65 -2.23 -12.00 9.86
C ARG A 65 -2.32 -10.63 10.55
N LEU A 66 -1.27 -10.23 11.26
CA LEU A 66 -1.21 -8.90 11.90
C LEU A 66 -0.97 -7.79 10.87
N HIS A 67 -0.16 -8.08 9.85
CA HIS A 67 -0.04 -7.19 8.69
C HIS A 67 -1.42 -6.92 8.07
N GLY A 68 -2.20 -7.95 7.74
CA GLY A 68 -3.54 -7.77 7.16
C GLY A 68 -4.50 -6.97 8.05
N ARG A 69 -4.42 -7.16 9.38
CA ARG A 69 -5.20 -6.32 10.31
C ARG A 69 -4.79 -4.85 10.22
N ALA A 70 -3.50 -4.55 10.13
CA ALA A 70 -3.02 -3.19 9.96
C ALA A 70 -3.53 -2.58 8.64
N GLU A 71 -3.48 -3.33 7.54
CA GLU A 71 -3.96 -2.86 6.23
C GLU A 71 -5.44 -2.49 6.22
N SER A 72 -6.28 -3.25 6.95
CA SER A 72 -7.72 -2.98 7.04
C SER A 72 -8.04 -1.57 7.56
N LEU A 73 -7.15 -1.01 8.38
CA LEU A 73 -7.23 0.36 8.88
C LEU A 73 -6.42 1.35 8.04
N ALA A 74 -5.36 0.89 7.39
CA ALA A 74 -4.48 1.74 6.59
C ALA A 74 -5.21 2.36 5.39
N VAL A 75 -6.04 1.58 4.67
CA VAL A 75 -6.80 2.06 3.51
C VAL A 75 -7.76 3.22 3.84
N PRO A 76 -8.69 3.10 4.81
CA PRO A 76 -9.59 4.20 5.15
C PRO A 76 -8.84 5.40 5.75
N SER A 77 -7.80 5.16 6.55
CA SER A 77 -6.97 6.24 7.12
C SER A 77 -6.24 7.02 6.02
N TYR A 78 -5.72 6.33 5.01
CA TYR A 78 -5.04 6.94 3.88
C TYR A 78 -6.00 7.71 2.99
N ALA A 79 -7.18 7.16 2.72
CA ALA A 79 -8.25 7.86 1.98
C ALA A 79 -8.66 9.16 2.69
N LEU A 80 -8.83 9.12 4.01
CA LEU A 80 -9.13 10.30 4.81
C LEU A 80 -8.00 11.34 4.72
N ALA A 81 -6.74 10.92 4.88
CA ALA A 81 -5.59 11.81 4.77
C ALA A 81 -5.52 12.50 3.41
N ILE A 82 -5.78 11.78 2.31
CA ILE A 82 -5.84 12.35 0.95
C ILE A 82 -6.94 13.40 0.84
N ALA A 83 -8.13 13.11 1.39
CA ALA A 83 -9.29 14.00 1.32
C ALA A 83 -9.07 15.30 2.09
N THR A 84 -8.37 15.26 3.23
CA THR A 84 -8.20 16.43 4.10
C THR A 84 -6.91 17.22 3.85
N SER A 85 -5.93 16.69 3.11
CA SER A 85 -4.62 17.34 2.94
C SER A 85 -4.50 18.32 1.77
N GLY A 86 -5.56 18.50 0.97
CA GLY A 86 -5.50 19.25 -0.29
C GLY A 86 -4.72 18.55 -1.41
N ALA A 87 -4.38 17.26 -1.26
CA ALA A 87 -3.64 16.50 -2.28
C ALA A 87 -4.38 16.41 -3.63
N LEU A 88 -5.71 16.50 -3.60
CA LEU A 88 -6.57 16.38 -4.78
C LEU A 88 -6.72 17.67 -5.60
N HIS A 89 -6.08 18.78 -5.22
CA HIS A 89 -6.09 20.03 -6.00
C HIS A 89 -5.34 19.90 -7.33
N GLN A 90 -4.37 19.00 -7.43
CA GLN A 90 -3.64 18.74 -8.67
C GLN A 90 -4.43 17.74 -9.55
N PRO A 91 -4.74 18.06 -10.82
CA PRO A 91 -5.54 17.19 -11.68
C PRO A 91 -4.98 15.77 -11.83
N ARG A 92 -3.65 15.65 -11.99
CA ARG A 92 -2.95 14.36 -12.11
C ARG A 92 -3.00 13.52 -10.82
N ALA A 93 -3.12 14.17 -9.66
CA ALA A 93 -3.16 13.49 -8.38
C ALA A 93 -4.47 12.69 -8.20
N LYS A 94 -5.60 13.19 -8.74
CA LYS A 94 -6.90 12.52 -8.61
C LYS A 94 -6.88 11.10 -9.17
N ALA A 95 -6.41 10.94 -10.42
CA ALA A 95 -6.31 9.63 -11.06
C ALA A 95 -5.27 8.74 -10.35
N PHE A 96 -4.13 9.31 -9.95
CA PHE A 96 -3.10 8.59 -9.23
C PHE A 96 -3.61 8.02 -7.89
N PHE A 97 -4.24 8.84 -7.06
CA PHE A 97 -4.79 8.40 -5.77
C PHE A 97 -5.97 7.45 -5.91
N ALA A 98 -6.83 7.66 -6.92
CA ALA A 98 -7.92 6.72 -7.22
C ALA A 98 -7.36 5.34 -7.59
N ALA A 99 -6.36 5.28 -8.47
CA ALA A 99 -5.68 4.04 -8.82
C ALA A 99 -5.01 3.40 -7.60
N HIS A 100 -4.28 4.18 -6.79
CA HIS A 100 -3.63 3.69 -5.58
C HIS A 100 -4.62 3.07 -4.57
N LEU A 101 -5.70 3.78 -4.25
CA LEU A 101 -6.72 3.29 -3.31
C LEU A 101 -7.45 2.08 -3.86
N LEU A 102 -7.76 2.06 -5.16
CA LEU A 102 -8.39 0.91 -5.81
C LEU A 102 -7.47 -0.31 -5.78
N THR A 103 -6.18 -0.15 -6.06
CA THR A 103 -5.20 -1.23 -5.96
C THR A 103 -5.13 -1.77 -4.53
N LEU A 104 -5.00 -0.92 -3.52
CA LEU A 104 -4.98 -1.34 -2.11
C LEU A 104 -6.24 -2.13 -1.73
N ALA A 105 -7.42 -1.59 -2.04
CA ALA A 105 -8.69 -2.24 -1.73
C ALA A 105 -8.83 -3.59 -2.46
N THR A 106 -8.41 -3.66 -3.72
CA THR A 106 -8.45 -4.87 -4.54
C THR A 106 -7.52 -5.94 -3.97
N VAL A 107 -6.26 -5.59 -3.71
CA VAL A 107 -5.26 -6.51 -3.18
C VAL A 107 -5.68 -7.02 -1.81
N TYR A 108 -6.12 -6.13 -0.92
CA TYR A 108 -6.61 -6.50 0.40
C TYR A 108 -7.78 -7.51 0.32
N THR A 109 -8.75 -7.24 -0.56
CA THR A 109 -9.95 -8.08 -0.73
C THR A 109 -9.60 -9.45 -1.31
N LEU A 110 -8.64 -9.52 -2.23
CA LEU A 110 -8.25 -10.73 -2.94
C LEU A 110 -7.13 -11.51 -2.23
N THR A 111 -6.61 -11.02 -1.10
CA THR A 111 -5.56 -11.68 -0.32
C THR A 111 -6.12 -12.73 0.61
N ASP A 112 -5.53 -13.92 0.58
CA ASP A 112 -5.81 -14.98 1.53
C ASP A 112 -5.03 -14.75 2.83
N TRP A 113 -5.62 -13.95 3.71
CA TRP A 113 -5.02 -13.59 5.01
C TRP A 113 -4.84 -14.76 5.98
N ASN A 114 -5.45 -15.91 5.69
CA ASN A 114 -5.31 -17.12 6.49
C ASN A 114 -4.31 -18.11 5.90
N ALA A 115 -3.73 -17.83 4.73
CA ALA A 115 -2.73 -18.69 4.12
C ALA A 115 -1.44 -18.70 4.95
N ASP A 116 -0.86 -19.88 5.09
CA ASP A 116 0.48 -20.05 5.63
C ASP A 116 1.51 -19.82 4.50
N ASN A 117 2.74 -19.45 4.89
CA ASN A 117 3.88 -19.28 3.97
C ASN A 117 4.35 -20.61 3.37
#